data_AF-K6J4J6-F1
#
_entry.id   AF-K6J4J6-F1
#
_cell.length_a   1.000
_cell.length_b   1.000
_cell.length_c   1.000
_cell.angle_alpha   90.00
_cell.angle_beta   90.00
_cell.angle_gamma   90.00
#
_symmetry.space_group_name_H-M   'P 1'
#
loop_
_entity.id
_entity.type
_entity.pdbx_description
1 polymer ?
#
loop_
_entity_poly.entity_id
_entity_poly.type
_entity_poly.pdbx_seq_one_letter_code
_entity_poly.pdbx_strand_id
1 'polypeptide(L)'
;MKMKFLNLSFLVFFLSLSLYSQGTDENSSYQQIKDYIDSNRITEAQSLLDEWIKINPNDVTLQLYQTEAWIQTADQKYKERKFKTAFSYYEKAFSNWPNNPSLRARYMELKDKKLIDHVPSSPILKTRYSSIGSSTSELGTIALPFQDMNESLKGIKEEIRLLREKSDYFYITLPLISLSILLQCFILLKSRIR
;
A
#
# COMPACT_ATOMS: atom_id res chain seq x y z
N MET A 1 -47.41 -22.53 8.39
CA MET A 1 -45.95 -22.71 8.49
C MET A 1 -45.17 -22.35 7.21
N LYS A 2 -45.79 -22.41 6.01
CA LYS A 2 -45.13 -22.16 4.70
C LYS A 2 -44.67 -20.70 4.44
N MET A 3 -45.45 -19.70 4.88
CA MET A 3 -45.10 -18.27 4.74
C MET A 3 -43.84 -17.89 5.55
N LYS A 4 -43.58 -18.59 6.67
CA LYS A 4 -42.42 -18.31 7.53
C LYS A 4 -41.09 -18.72 6.87
N PHE A 5 -41.08 -19.82 6.11
CA PHE A 5 -39.88 -20.28 5.40
C PHE A 5 -39.55 -19.43 4.17
N LEU A 6 -40.57 -18.97 3.42
CA LEU A 6 -40.38 -18.06 2.29
C LEU A 6 -39.84 -16.70 2.78
N ASN A 7 -40.39 -16.18 3.89
CA ASN A 7 -39.90 -14.96 4.53
C ASN A 7 -38.48 -15.12 5.10
N LEU A 8 -38.11 -16.28 5.63
CA LEU A 8 -36.76 -16.54 6.12
C LEU A 8 -35.74 -16.56 4.97
N SER A 9 -36.08 -17.19 3.84
CA SER A 9 -35.20 -17.20 2.65
C SER A 9 -35.04 -15.80 2.05
N PHE A 10 -36.10 -15.00 2.01
CA PHE A 10 -36.04 -13.61 1.56
C PHE A 10 -35.22 -12.75 2.53
N LEU A 11 -35.38 -12.95 3.84
CA LEU A 11 -34.61 -12.25 4.87
C LEU A 11 -33.10 -12.54 4.75
N VAL A 12 -32.71 -13.80 4.54
CA VAL A 12 -31.31 -14.19 4.33
C VAL A 12 -30.76 -13.55 3.05
N PHE A 13 -31.54 -13.51 1.97
CA PHE A 13 -31.17 -12.85 0.72
C PHE A 13 -30.97 -11.33 0.88
N PHE A 14 -31.86 -10.66 1.60
CA PHE A 14 -31.73 -9.22 1.91
C PHE A 14 -30.57 -8.91 2.87
N LEU A 15 -30.27 -9.79 3.83
CA LEU A 15 -29.09 -9.69 4.67
C LEU A 15 -27.79 -9.83 3.87
N SER A 16 -27.74 -10.73 2.88
CA SER A 16 -26.59 -10.84 1.97
C SER A 16 -26.41 -9.62 1.06
N LEU A 17 -27.50 -8.97 0.63
CA LEU A 17 -27.45 -7.69 -0.11
C LEU A 17 -26.99 -6.53 0.77
N SER A 18 -27.39 -6.52 2.05
CA SER A 18 -27.02 -5.45 3.01
C SER A 18 -25.54 -5.48 3.39
N LEU A 19 -24.92 -6.66 3.40
CA LEU A 19 -23.47 -6.82 3.59
C LEU A 19 -22.64 -6.27 2.41
N TYR A 20 -23.27 -6.02 1.25
CA TYR A 20 -22.61 -5.46 0.07
C TYR A 20 -22.64 -3.91 0.04
N SER A 21 -23.40 -3.26 0.92
CA SER A 21 -23.68 -1.81 0.86
C SER A 21 -23.01 -0.98 1.96
N GLN A 22 -22.12 -1.55 2.78
CA GLN A 22 -21.55 -0.83 3.92
C GLN A 22 -20.17 -0.24 3.58
N GLY A 23 -20.15 0.99 3.03
CA GLY A 23 -19.04 1.94 3.19
C GLY A 23 -18.13 2.22 1.98
N THR A 24 -18.67 2.40 0.78
CA THR A 24 -17.88 2.30 -0.46
C THR A 24 -17.18 3.56 -1.01
N ASP A 25 -17.24 4.75 -0.41
CA ASP A 25 -16.56 5.93 -0.98
C ASP A 25 -15.40 6.50 -0.15
N GLU A 26 -15.53 6.66 1.17
CA GLU A 26 -14.46 7.27 1.98
C GLU A 26 -13.39 6.24 2.37
N ASN A 27 -13.81 5.08 2.90
CA ASN A 27 -12.89 4.01 3.26
C ASN A 27 -12.15 3.44 2.04
N SER A 28 -12.82 3.38 0.88
CA SER A 28 -12.19 2.94 -0.37
C SER A 28 -11.10 3.93 -0.82
N SER A 29 -11.37 5.23 -0.72
CA SER A 29 -10.43 6.29 -1.07
C SER A 29 -9.22 6.30 -0.12
N TYR A 30 -9.43 6.14 1.19
CA TYR A 30 -8.34 6.09 2.16
C TYR A 30 -7.47 4.86 1.96
N GLN A 31 -8.09 3.73 1.65
CA GLN A 31 -7.38 2.51 1.29
C GLN A 31 -6.58 2.70 0.01
N GLN A 32 -7.14 3.37 -1.00
CA GLN A 32 -6.45 3.63 -2.27
C GLN A 32 -5.23 4.55 -2.08
N ILE A 33 -5.34 5.59 -1.25
CA ILE A 33 -4.20 6.45 -0.88
C ILE A 33 -3.10 5.61 -0.23
N LYS A 34 -3.48 4.77 0.74
CA LYS A 34 -2.55 3.87 1.41
C LYS A 34 -1.87 2.91 0.44
N ASP A 35 -2.63 2.29 -0.46
CA ASP A 35 -2.10 1.35 -1.46
C ASP A 35 -1.10 2.05 -2.40
N TYR A 36 -1.33 3.31 -2.77
CA TYR A 36 -0.38 4.10 -3.55
C TYR A 36 0.90 4.43 -2.77
N ILE A 37 0.79 4.78 -1.49
CA ILE A 37 1.94 5.02 -0.60
C ILE A 37 2.76 3.73 -0.45
N ASP A 38 2.12 2.60 -0.15
CA ASP A 38 2.77 1.30 0.01
C ASP A 38 3.46 0.84 -1.29
N SER A 39 2.90 1.22 -2.44
CA SER A 39 3.44 0.91 -3.77
C SER A 39 4.46 1.94 -4.29
N ASN A 40 4.89 2.90 -3.46
CA ASN A 40 5.82 3.99 -3.82
C ASN A 40 5.33 4.85 -5.02
N ARG A 41 4.02 4.93 -5.22
CA ARG A 41 3.33 5.75 -6.24
C ARG A 41 2.92 7.10 -5.65
N ILE A 42 3.92 7.85 -5.20
CA ILE A 42 3.71 9.05 -4.39
C ILE A 42 2.99 10.17 -5.15
N THR A 43 3.17 10.25 -6.48
CA THR A 43 2.48 11.24 -7.32
C THR A 43 0.96 11.05 -7.31
N GLU A 44 0.50 9.81 -7.40
CA GLU A 44 -0.93 9.48 -7.37
C GLU A 44 -1.50 9.60 -5.96
N ALA A 45 -0.75 9.16 -4.94
CA ALA A 45 -1.12 9.37 -3.54
C ALA A 45 -1.31 10.87 -3.24
N GLN A 46 -0.38 11.71 -3.66
CA GLN A 46 -0.45 13.16 -3.42
C GLN A 46 -1.64 13.81 -4.12
N SER A 47 -1.97 13.38 -5.35
CA SER A 47 -3.14 13.89 -6.07
C SER A 47 -4.45 13.63 -5.31
N LEU A 48 -4.61 12.43 -4.74
CA LEU A 48 -5.78 12.11 -3.93
C LEU A 48 -5.76 12.84 -2.58
N LEU A 49 -4.60 12.89 -1.91
CA LEU A 49 -4.45 13.63 -0.65
C LEU A 49 -4.82 15.10 -0.80
N ASP A 50 -4.39 15.76 -1.88
CA ASP A 50 -4.70 17.17 -2.14
C ASP A 50 -6.21 17.42 -2.32
N GLU A 51 -6.97 16.43 -2.80
CA GLU A 51 -8.43 16.51 -2.91
C GLU A 51 -9.09 16.32 -1.54
N TRP A 52 -8.74 15.23 -0.85
CA TRP A 52 -9.39 14.86 0.41
C TRP A 52 -9.04 15.79 1.57
N ILE A 53 -7.82 16.33 1.62
CA ILE A 53 -7.41 17.31 2.63
C ILE A 53 -8.14 18.65 2.44
N LYS A 54 -8.48 19.04 1.20
CA LYS A 54 -9.29 20.25 0.98
C LYS A 54 -10.70 20.10 1.57
N ILE A 55 -11.24 18.89 1.50
CA ILE A 55 -12.58 18.58 2.03
C ILE A 55 -12.50 18.49 3.56
N ASN A 56 -11.55 17.72 4.09
CA ASN A 56 -11.40 17.43 5.52
C ASN A 56 -9.97 17.72 6.01
N PRO A 57 -9.60 19.01 6.22
CA PRO A 57 -8.22 19.39 6.53
C PRO A 57 -7.72 18.94 7.91
N ASN A 58 -8.66 18.68 8.83
CA ASN A 58 -8.37 18.27 10.21
C ASN A 58 -8.46 16.75 10.42
N ASP A 59 -8.62 15.96 9.34
CA ASP A 59 -8.64 14.51 9.45
C ASP A 59 -7.24 13.96 9.77
N VAL A 60 -7.14 13.24 10.89
CA VAL A 60 -5.87 12.72 11.41
C VAL A 60 -5.29 11.63 10.50
N THR A 61 -6.13 10.83 9.85
CA THR A 61 -5.71 9.76 8.93
C THR A 61 -5.10 10.37 7.67
N LEU A 62 -5.75 11.39 7.10
CA LEU A 62 -5.21 12.10 5.94
C LEU A 62 -3.91 12.83 6.28
N GLN A 63 -3.80 13.44 7.46
CA GLN A 63 -2.57 14.07 7.92
C GLN A 63 -1.42 13.05 8.11
N LEU A 64 -1.74 11.85 8.59
CA LEU A 64 -0.77 10.76 8.72
C LEU A 64 -0.25 10.32 7.35
N TYR A 65 -1.15 10.05 6.40
CA TYR A 65 -0.78 9.68 5.03
C TYR A 65 0.00 10.79 4.31
N GLN A 66 -0.37 12.05 4.52
CA GLN A 66 0.37 13.19 3.99
C GLN A 66 1.79 13.26 4.55
N THR A 67 1.94 12.99 5.84
CA THR A 67 3.24 12.93 6.50
C THR A 67 4.09 11.80 5.94
N GLU A 68 3.51 10.62 5.73
CA GLU A 68 4.20 9.47 5.13
C GLU A 68 4.64 9.74 3.69
N ALA A 69 3.79 10.36 2.87
CA ALA A 69 4.12 10.78 1.51
C ALA A 69 5.30 11.78 1.49
N TRP A 70 5.34 12.72 2.44
CA TRP A 70 6.49 13.62 2.59
C TRP A 70 7.77 12.88 2.99
N ILE A 71 7.69 11.91 3.90
CA ILE A 71 8.86 11.10 4.30
C ILE A 71 9.41 10.33 3.10
N GLN A 72 8.56 9.61 2.36
CA GLN A 72 9.00 8.86 1.18
C GLN A 72 9.60 9.77 0.10
N THR A 73 9.00 10.95 -0.13
CA THR A 73 9.55 11.96 -1.03
C THR A 73 10.92 12.45 -0.56
N ALA A 74 11.06 12.73 0.74
CA ALA A 74 12.32 13.16 1.34
C ALA A 74 13.41 12.09 1.19
N ASP A 75 13.09 10.83 1.49
CA ASP A 75 13.98 9.68 1.34
C ASP A 75 14.45 9.53 -0.11
N GLN A 76 13.54 9.67 -1.07
CA GLN A 76 13.87 9.61 -2.49
C GLN A 76 14.81 10.75 -2.89
N LYS A 77 14.54 11.98 -2.46
CA LYS A 77 15.43 13.14 -2.74
C LYS A 77 16.77 13.02 -2.03
N TYR A 78 16.79 12.43 -0.85
CA TYR A 78 18.00 12.13 -0.11
C TYR A 78 18.89 11.14 -0.88
N LYS A 79 18.32 10.05 -1.40
CA LYS A 79 19.00 9.08 -2.26
C LYS A 79 19.55 9.74 -3.54
N GLU A 80 18.81 10.69 -4.10
CA GLU A 80 19.25 11.50 -5.25
C GLU A 80 20.34 12.55 -4.91
N ARG A 81 20.83 12.60 -3.67
CA ARG A 81 21.77 13.63 -3.15
C ARG A 81 21.23 15.06 -3.29
N LYS A 82 19.91 15.21 -3.29
CA LYS A 82 19.21 16.50 -3.24
C LYS A 82 18.89 16.83 -1.78
N PHE A 83 19.92 17.09 -0.99
CA PHE A 83 19.80 17.25 0.46
C PHE A 83 19.00 18.48 0.90
N LYS A 84 19.08 19.59 0.15
CA LYS A 84 18.28 20.79 0.44
C LYS A 84 16.80 20.52 0.17
N THR A 85 16.49 19.90 -0.97
CA THR A 85 15.11 19.51 -1.29
C THR A 85 14.58 18.48 -0.27
N ALA A 86 15.36 17.43 0.03
CA ALA A 86 15.00 16.40 1.00
C ALA A 86 14.69 17.00 2.38
N PHE A 87 15.54 17.93 2.86
CA PHE A 87 15.35 18.57 4.15
C PHE A 87 14.04 19.35 4.25
N SER A 88 13.63 20.06 3.19
CA SER A 88 12.35 20.77 3.19
C SER A 88 11.15 19.84 3.38
N TYR A 89 11.20 18.61 2.85
CA TYR A 89 10.16 17.62 3.09
C TYR A 89 10.26 16.98 4.48
N TYR A 90 11.48 16.69 4.96
CA TYR A 90 11.67 16.21 6.33
C TYR A 90 11.18 17.22 7.37
N GLU A 91 11.35 18.53 7.15
CA GLU A 91 10.87 19.58 8.04
C GLU A 91 9.34 19.59 8.16
N LYS A 92 8.64 19.44 7.02
CA LYS A 92 7.17 19.30 6.99
C LYS A 92 6.71 18.06 7.75
N ALA A 93 7.35 16.92 7.49
CA ALA A 93 7.03 15.67 8.16
C ALA A 93 7.32 15.74 9.67
N PHE A 94 8.47 16.32 10.07
CA PHE A 94 8.88 16.41 11.47
C PHE A 94 7.95 17.28 12.30
N SER A 95 7.39 18.33 11.70
CA SER A 95 6.40 19.20 12.35
C SER A 95 5.12 18.42 12.74
N ASN A 96 4.77 17.38 11.98
CA ASN A 96 3.56 16.58 12.20
C ASN A 96 3.82 15.29 12.99
N TRP A 97 5.02 14.72 12.88
CA TRP A 97 5.38 13.46 13.55
C TRP A 97 6.78 13.49 14.21
N PRO A 98 7.00 14.36 15.21
CA PRO A 98 8.32 14.58 15.81
C PRO A 98 8.87 13.37 16.59
N ASN A 99 7.98 12.47 17.00
CA ASN A 99 8.31 11.29 17.80
C ASN A 99 8.76 10.08 16.96
N ASN A 100 8.74 10.18 15.63
CA ASN A 100 9.22 9.10 14.76
C ASN A 100 10.77 9.02 14.79
N PRO A 101 11.38 7.90 15.24
CA PRO A 101 12.82 7.81 15.43
C PRO A 101 13.65 7.97 14.15
N SER A 102 13.21 7.39 13.03
CA SER A 102 13.96 7.44 11.76
C SER A 102 13.91 8.83 11.14
N LEU A 103 12.72 9.45 11.16
CA LEU A 103 12.53 10.83 10.74
C LEU A 103 13.36 11.80 11.58
N ARG A 104 13.33 11.65 12.92
CA ARG A 104 14.14 12.49 13.82
C ARG A 104 15.62 12.35 13.53
N ALA A 105 16.12 11.13 13.29
CA ALA A 105 17.52 10.91 12.95
C ALA A 105 17.92 11.66 11.67
N ARG A 106 17.13 11.55 10.59
CA ARG A 106 17.39 12.24 9.32
C ARG A 106 17.27 13.76 9.42
N TYR A 107 16.26 14.25 10.13
CA TYR A 107 16.10 15.67 10.38
C TYR A 107 17.30 16.24 11.15
N MET A 108 17.71 15.58 12.24
CA MET A 108 18.85 16.01 13.05
C MET A 108 20.20 15.86 12.33
N GLU A 109 20.31 14.90 11.40
CA GLU A 109 21.49 14.75 10.55
C GLU A 109 21.66 15.95 9.61
N LEU A 110 20.57 16.46 9.04
CA LEU A 110 20.60 17.50 8.02
C LEU A 110 20.46 18.91 8.58
N LYS A 111 19.83 19.07 9.76
CA LYS A 111 19.71 20.37 10.41
C LYS A 111 21.10 20.98 10.66
N ASP A 112 21.18 22.29 10.64
CA ASP A 112 22.39 23.07 10.90
C ASP A 112 23.54 22.88 9.88
N LYS A 113 23.34 22.09 8.82
CA LYS A 113 24.29 21.94 7.71
C LYS A 113 23.97 22.91 6.57
N LYS A 114 25.00 23.35 5.85
CA LYS A 114 24.82 24.06 4.58
C LYS A 114 24.42 23.06 3.50
N LEU A 115 23.12 22.94 3.25
CA LEU A 115 22.56 21.98 2.30
C LEU A 115 22.56 22.52 0.87
N ILE A 116 23.06 21.71 -0.06
CA ILE A 116 23.05 22.00 -1.50
C ILE A 116 22.57 20.75 -2.22
N ASP A 117 21.72 20.93 -3.23
CA ASP A 117 21.27 19.84 -4.08
C ASP A 117 22.32 19.54 -5.14
N HIS A 118 22.71 18.26 -5.25
CA HIS A 118 23.57 17.83 -6.34
C HIS A 118 22.77 17.79 -7.64
N VAL A 119 23.06 18.71 -8.56
CA VAL A 119 22.57 18.65 -9.93
C VAL A 119 23.57 17.80 -10.73
N PRO A 120 23.17 16.66 -11.31
CA PRO A 120 24.05 15.91 -12.20
C PRO A 120 24.41 16.84 -13.35
N SER A 121 25.66 17.31 -13.35
CA SER A 121 26.19 18.08 -14.45
C SER A 121 26.14 17.19 -15.69
N SER A 122 25.54 17.67 -16.77
CA SER A 122 25.58 17.01 -18.08
C SER A 122 27.00 16.53 -18.38
N PRO A 123 27.18 15.34 -19.00
CA PRO A 123 28.51 14.84 -19.30
C PRO A 123 29.16 15.76 -20.33
N ILE A 124 29.96 16.72 -19.87
CA ILE A 124 30.94 17.38 -20.73
C ILE A 124 31.95 16.30 -21.05
N LEU A 125 31.89 15.80 -22.27
CA LEU A 125 32.85 14.87 -22.88
C LEU A 125 34.28 15.38 -22.62
N LYS A 126 34.94 14.84 -21.59
CA LYS A 126 36.40 14.92 -21.44
C LYS A 126 36.96 13.53 -21.68
N THR A 127 37.49 13.39 -22.89
CA THR A 127 38.31 12.29 -23.35
C THR A 127 39.65 12.21 -22.58
N ARG A 128 40.17 10.97 -22.52
CA ARG A 128 41.53 10.49 -22.15
C ARG A 128 41.82 10.03 -20.71
N TYR A 129 41.66 8.71 -20.53
CA TYR A 129 42.71 7.70 -20.27
C TYR A 129 43.76 7.89 -19.14
N SER A 130 43.67 7.03 -18.12
CA SER A 130 44.75 6.18 -17.51
C SER A 130 44.16 5.53 -16.23
N SER A 131 43.95 4.21 -16.16
CA SER A 131 44.89 3.08 -15.98
C SER A 131 45.38 2.90 -14.53
N ILE A 132 45.16 1.66 -14.01
CA ILE A 132 45.85 1.00 -12.88
C ILE A 132 45.51 1.56 -11.48
N GLY A 133 45.11 0.81 -10.45
CA GLY A 133 45.06 -0.63 -10.17
C GLY A 133 45.20 -0.83 -8.65
N SER A 134 44.80 -2.02 -8.15
CA SER A 134 45.05 -2.58 -6.79
C SER A 134 44.07 -2.20 -5.66
N SER A 135 43.65 -3.07 -4.74
CA SER A 135 43.32 -4.50 -4.63
C SER A 135 42.90 -4.74 -3.17
N THR A 136 42.14 -5.81 -2.89
CA THR A 136 41.91 -6.45 -1.56
C THR A 136 41.12 -5.64 -0.51
N SER A 137 40.21 -6.15 0.32
CA SER A 137 39.80 -7.50 0.74
C SER A 137 38.47 -7.36 1.50
N GLU A 138 37.78 -8.48 1.77
CA GLU A 138 36.56 -8.63 2.61
C GLU A 138 35.21 -8.61 1.89
N LEU A 139 35.04 -9.52 0.92
CA LEU A 139 33.73 -9.94 0.43
C LEU A 139 33.52 -11.41 0.81
N GLY A 140 33.11 -11.66 2.06
CA GLY A 140 32.89 -13.03 2.56
C GLY A 140 31.71 -13.22 3.50
N THR A 141 31.20 -12.16 4.14
CA THR A 141 30.29 -12.34 5.29
C THR A 141 28.92 -11.69 5.12
N ILE A 142 28.71 -10.87 4.09
CA ILE A 142 27.44 -10.14 3.88
C ILE A 142 26.54 -10.83 2.83
N ALA A 143 27.02 -11.82 2.08
CA ALA A 143 26.19 -12.48 1.05
C ALA A 143 25.14 -13.45 1.62
N LEU A 144 25.35 -13.98 2.83
CA LEU A 144 24.49 -15.00 3.43
C LEU A 144 23.12 -14.45 3.93
N PRO A 145 23.04 -13.28 4.61
CA PRO A 145 21.74 -12.75 5.06
C PRO A 145 20.80 -12.36 3.91
N PHE A 146 21.33 -11.89 2.78
CA PHE A 146 20.52 -11.45 1.64
C PHE A 146 19.90 -12.60 0.86
N GLN A 147 20.54 -13.78 0.86
CA GLN A 147 20.03 -14.95 0.18
C GLN A 147 18.84 -15.56 0.94
N ASP A 148 18.96 -15.71 2.25
CA ASP A 148 17.88 -16.22 3.12
C ASP A 148 16.66 -15.27 3.15
N MET A 149 16.89 -13.95 3.11
CA MET A 149 15.81 -12.96 2.98
C MET A 149 15.07 -13.06 1.64
N ASN A 150 15.79 -13.31 0.54
CA ASN A 150 15.18 -13.42 -0.78
C ASN A 150 14.36 -14.73 -0.90
N GLU A 151 14.81 -15.80 -0.27
CA GLU A 151 14.07 -17.05 -0.16
C GLU A 151 12.82 -16.90 0.71
N SER A 152 12.93 -16.21 1.85
CA SER A 152 11.80 -15.88 2.72
C SER A 152 10.76 -15.01 2.01
N LEU A 153 11.19 -14.01 1.23
CA LEU A 153 10.30 -13.17 0.43
C LEU A 153 9.58 -13.96 -0.67
N LYS A 154 10.25 -14.93 -1.30
CA LYS A 154 9.59 -15.85 -2.23
C LYS A 154 8.54 -16.71 -1.53
N GLY A 155 8.85 -17.23 -0.33
CA GLY A 155 7.90 -17.98 0.48
C GLY A 155 6.64 -17.18 0.82
N ILE A 156 6.82 -15.96 1.33
CA ILE A 156 5.70 -15.05 1.67
C ILE A 156 4.87 -14.72 0.43
N LYS A 157 5.50 -14.50 -0.72
CA LYS A 157 4.80 -14.22 -1.98
C LYS A 157 3.92 -15.41 -2.42
N GLU A 158 4.41 -16.64 -2.31
CA GLU A 158 3.62 -17.82 -2.64
C GLU A 158 2.50 -18.09 -1.62
N GLU A 159 2.73 -17.82 -0.33
CA GLU A 159 1.66 -17.90 0.68
C GLU A 159 0.54 -16.90 0.40
N ILE A 160 0.88 -15.65 0.05
CA ILE A 160 -0.12 -14.64 -0.34
C ILE A 160 -0.87 -15.08 -1.60
N ARG A 161 -0.18 -15.70 -2.57
CA ARG A 161 -0.82 -16.22 -3.80
C ARG A 161 -1.80 -17.35 -3.49
N LEU A 162 -1.41 -18.30 -2.62
CA LEU A 162 -2.25 -19.40 -2.18
C LEU A 162 -3.45 -18.92 -1.35
N LEU A 163 -3.26 -17.94 -0.47
CA LEU A 163 -4.35 -17.36 0.32
C LEU A 163 -5.35 -16.61 -0.58
N ARG A 164 -4.86 -15.90 -1.59
CA ARG A 164 -5.72 -15.25 -2.60
C ARG A 164 -6.50 -16.26 -3.42
N GLU A 165 -5.84 -17.31 -3.90
CA GLU A 165 -6.51 -18.38 -4.66
C GLU A 165 -7.58 -19.08 -3.82
N LYS A 166 -7.28 -19.41 -2.57
CA LYS A 166 -8.25 -20.01 -1.63
C LYS A 166 -9.43 -19.09 -1.34
N SER A 167 -9.16 -17.79 -1.21
CA SER A 167 -10.19 -16.76 -1.08
C SER A 167 -11.09 -16.72 -2.31
N ASP A 168 -10.54 -16.74 -3.53
CA ASP A 168 -11.33 -16.73 -4.76
C ASP A 168 -12.22 -17.98 -4.90
N TYR A 169 -11.70 -19.17 -4.55
CA TYR A 169 -12.53 -20.38 -4.46
C TYR A 169 -13.65 -20.24 -3.43
N PHE A 170 -13.41 -19.62 -2.29
CA PHE A 170 -14.44 -19.36 -1.28
C PHE A 170 -15.53 -18.43 -1.81
N TYR A 171 -15.17 -17.35 -2.51
CA TYR A 171 -16.12 -16.40 -3.10
C TYR A 171 -16.94 -16.99 -4.25
N ILE A 172 -16.41 -17.97 -4.99
CA ILE A 172 -17.14 -18.64 -6.08
C ILE A 172 -18.04 -19.77 -5.53
N THR A 173 -17.58 -20.53 -4.53
CA THR A 173 -18.34 -21.68 -4.00
C THR A 173 -19.58 -21.27 -3.20
N LEU A 174 -19.52 -20.17 -2.44
CA LEU A 174 -20.63 -19.67 -1.64
C LEU A 174 -21.90 -19.32 -2.47
N PRO A 175 -21.82 -18.56 -3.57
CA PRO A 175 -22.99 -18.29 -4.42
C PRO A 175 -23.46 -19.53 -5.19
N LEU A 176 -22.57 -20.46 -5.55
CA LEU A 176 -22.94 -21.74 -6.18
C LEU A 176 -23.77 -22.62 -5.23
N ILE A 177 -23.38 -22.71 -3.96
CA ILE A 177 -24.15 -23.42 -2.93
C ILE A 177 -25.51 -22.74 -2.72
N SER A 178 -25.53 -21.40 -2.63
CA SER A 178 -26.77 -20.61 -2.52
C SER A 178 -27.72 -20.88 -3.69
N LEU A 179 -27.22 -20.85 -4.92
CA LEU A 179 -27.99 -21.11 -6.14
C LEU A 179 -28.53 -22.55 -6.16
N SER A 180 -27.71 -23.53 -5.74
CA SER A 180 -28.11 -24.95 -5.63
C SER A 180 -29.30 -25.13 -4.68
N ILE A 181 -29.25 -24.50 -3.50
CA ILE A 181 -30.34 -24.51 -2.53
C ILE A 181 -31.60 -23.85 -3.10
N LEU A 182 -31.44 -22.73 -3.82
CA LEU A 182 -32.55 -21.99 -4.44
C LEU A 182 -33.24 -22.84 -5.52
N LEU A 183 -32.46 -23.56 -6.34
CA LEU A 183 -32.97 -24.47 -7.37
C LEU A 183 -33.74 -25.65 -6.76
N GLN A 184 -33.22 -26.24 -5.68
CA GLN A 184 -33.89 -27.31 -4.93
C GLN A 184 -35.23 -26.82 -4.34
N CYS A 185 -35.26 -25.63 -3.76
CA CYS A 185 -36.49 -25.00 -3.29
C CYS A 185 -37.51 -24.77 -4.42
N PHE A 186 -37.06 -24.34 -5.60
CA PHE A 186 -37.92 -24.12 -6.76
C PHE A 186 -38.55 -25.44 -7.27
N ILE A 187 -37.76 -26.51 -7.34
CA ILE A 187 -38.25 -27.84 -7.74
C ILE A 187 -39.31 -28.36 -6.76
N LEU A 188 -39.06 -28.23 -5.44
CA LEU A 188 -40.01 -28.62 -4.40
C LEU A 188 -41.30 -27.79 -4.44
N LEU A 189 -41.21 -26.50 -4.77
CA LEU A 189 -42.38 -25.63 -4.93
C LEU A 189 -43.21 -26.06 -6.14
N LYS A 190 -42.55 -26.32 -7.29
CA LYS A 190 -43.21 -26.74 -8.54
C LYS A 190 -43.87 -28.11 -8.39
N SER A 191 -43.24 -29.06 -7.70
CA SER A 191 -43.80 -30.40 -7.45
C SER A 191 -45.00 -30.41 -6.51
N ARG A 192 -45.24 -29.33 -5.75
CA ARG A 192 -46.33 -29.22 -4.77
C ARG A 192 -47.53 -28.41 -5.27
N ILE A 193 -47.36 -27.69 -6.38
CA ILE A 193 -48.41 -26.88 -7.03
C ILE A 193 -49.17 -27.70 -8.09
N ARG A 194 -48.58 -28.81 -8.56
CA ARG A 194 -49.29 -29.86 -9.32
C ARG A 194 -49.91 -30.85 -8.35
#